data_AF-A0A7V8SSN2-F1
#
_entry.id   AF-A0A7V8SSN2-F1
#
_cell.length_a   1.000
_cell.length_b   1.000
_cell.length_c   1.000
_cell.angle_alpha   90.00
_cell.angle_beta   90.00
_cell.angle_gamma   90.00
#
_symmetry.space_group_name_H-M   'P 1'
#
loop_
_entity.id
_entity.type
_entity.pdbx_description
1 polymer ?
#
loop_
_entity_poly.entity_id
_entity_poly.type
_entity_poly.pdbx_seq_one_letter_code
_entity_poly.pdbx_strand_id
1 'polypeptide(L)' 'MFRRGEPVPFAFIADAERYRSNVAPPPSPPRSTGQRAGSLLVGLTIVSGLVGALLLGVPALDADSKPGGGPAAAEGR' A
#
# COMPACT_ATOMS: atom_id res chain seq x y z
N MET A 1 30.32 -27.61 -50.15
CA MET A 1 28.90 -27.60 -50.57
C MET A 1 28.15 -26.69 -49.60
N PHE A 2 28.06 -25.39 -49.90
CA PHE A 2 27.43 -24.42 -49.01
C PHE A 2 25.91 -24.53 -49.13
N ARG A 3 25.25 -25.15 -48.14
CA ARG A 3 23.81 -25.04 -47.97
C ARG A 3 23.51 -23.66 -47.39
N ARG A 4 22.79 -22.85 -48.17
CA ARG A 4 22.19 -21.58 -47.75
C ARG A 4 21.31 -21.83 -46.53
N GLY A 5 21.75 -21.40 -45.35
CA GLY A 5 20.89 -21.15 -44.20
C GLY A 5 20.43 -19.71 -44.30
N GLU A 6 19.15 -19.51 -44.58
CA GLU A 6 18.51 -18.19 -44.67
C GLU A 6 18.60 -17.46 -43.31
N PRO A 7 18.97 -16.17 -43.27
CA PRO A 7 18.90 -15.38 -42.05
C PRO A 7 17.43 -15.14 -41.70
N VAL A 8 16.91 -15.92 -40.75
CA VAL A 8 15.54 -15.73 -40.25
C VAL A 8 15.45 -14.44 -39.41
N PRO A 9 14.42 -13.61 -39.61
CA PRO A 9 14.35 -12.23 -39.08
C PRO A 9 14.18 -12.12 -37.55
N PHE A 10 14.11 -13.23 -36.81
CA PHE A 10 13.87 -13.26 -35.36
C PHE A 10 15.03 -13.85 -34.54
N ALA A 11 16.24 -13.96 -35.09
CA ALA A 11 17.45 -14.33 -34.33
C ALA A 11 17.90 -13.27 -33.28
N PHE A 12 16.95 -12.49 -32.76
CA PHE A 12 17.12 -11.41 -31.78
C PHE A 12 17.31 -11.89 -30.33
N ILE A 13 17.12 -13.17 -30.04
CA ILE A 13 17.25 -13.69 -28.66
C ILE A 13 18.73 -13.70 -28.22
N ALA A 14 19.67 -13.89 -29.14
CA ALA A 14 21.11 -13.89 -28.83
C ALA A 14 21.70 -12.47 -28.70
N ASP A 15 21.12 -11.47 -29.37
CA ASP A 15 21.58 -10.07 -29.25
C ASP A 15 20.98 -9.35 -28.05
N ALA A 16 19.79 -9.76 -27.57
CA ALA A 16 19.19 -9.20 -26.36
C ALA A 16 20.04 -9.41 -25.09
N GLU A 17 20.81 -10.51 -25.03
CA GLU A 17 21.79 -10.77 -23.97
C GLU A 17 23.02 -9.85 -24.09
N ARG A 18 23.41 -9.46 -25.31
CA ARG A 18 24.56 -8.56 -25.58
C ARG A 18 24.30 -7.11 -25.17
N TYR A 19 23.03 -6.69 -25.09
CA TYR A 19 22.60 -5.38 -24.61
C TYR A 19 22.22 -5.34 -23.12
N ARG A 20 22.23 -6.46 -22.41
CA ARG A 20 22.28 -6.45 -20.94
C ARG A 20 23.67 -6.00 -20.54
N SER A 21 23.88 -4.69 -20.56
CA SER A 21 25.02 -4.07 -19.91
C SER A 21 25.07 -4.62 -18.49
N ASN A 22 26.16 -5.30 -18.16
CA ASN A 22 26.43 -5.82 -16.82
C ASN A 22 26.80 -4.64 -15.89
N VAL A 23 25.87 -3.71 -15.78
CA VAL A 23 25.92 -2.56 -14.91
C VAL A 23 24.92 -2.89 -13.83
N ALA A 24 25.43 -3.25 -12.65
CA ALA A 24 24.59 -3.34 -11.48
C ALA A 24 23.78 -2.04 -11.39
N PRO A 25 22.44 -2.09 -11.27
CA PRO A 25 21.64 -0.89 -11.17
C PRO A 25 22.22 -0.01 -10.06
N PRO A 26 22.35 1.31 -10.28
CA PRO A 26 22.96 2.18 -9.29
C PRO A 26 22.23 1.99 -7.95
N PRO A 27 22.96 1.94 -6.82
CA PRO A 27 22.36 1.72 -5.52
C PRO A 27 21.26 2.75 -5.29
N SER A 28 20.11 2.30 -4.82
CA SER A 28 18.98 3.19 -4.56
C SER A 28 19.42 4.30 -3.59
N PRO A 29 19.12 5.57 -3.89
CA PRO A 29 19.51 6.67 -3.03
C PRO A 29 18.87 6.51 -1.64
N PRO A 30 19.59 6.86 -0.56
CA PRO A 30 19.03 6.81 0.77
C PRO A 30 17.83 7.73 0.87
N ARG A 31 16.79 7.29 1.59
CA ARG A 31 15.60 8.11 1.85
C ARG A 31 16.01 9.44 2.49
N SER A 32 15.69 10.54 1.81
CA SER A 32 15.80 11.90 2.32
C SER A 32 15.08 12.06 3.67
N THR A 33 15.58 12.96 4.52
CA THR A 33 14.96 13.32 5.81
C THR A 33 13.51 13.78 5.62
N GLY A 34 13.22 14.54 4.55
CA GLY A 34 11.86 14.97 4.22
C GLY A 34 10.92 13.80 3.89
N GLN A 35 11.42 12.77 3.20
CA GLN A 35 10.62 11.59 2.86
C GLN A 35 10.31 10.72 4.09
N ARG A 36 11.25 10.66 5.05
CA ARG A 36 11.01 10.00 6.35
C ARG A 36 9.98 10.77 7.17
N ALA A 37 10.15 12.09 7.28
CA ALA A 37 9.22 12.95 8.01
C ALA A 37 7.79 12.86 7.44
N GLY A 38 7.65 12.91 6.12
CA GLY A 38 6.36 12.75 5.45
C GLY A 38 5.71 11.40 5.74
N SER A 39 6.45 10.29 5.59
CA SER A 39 5.92 8.96 5.90
C SER A 39 5.51 8.81 7.37
N LEU A 40 6.25 9.43 8.29
CA LEU A 40 5.93 9.44 9.72
C LEU A 40 4.65 10.23 10.01
N LEU A 41 4.51 11.43 9.45
CA LEU A 41 3.32 12.27 9.64
C LEU A 41 2.05 11.59 9.12
N VAL A 42 2.13 10.96 7.94
CA VAL A 42 1.01 10.20 7.37
C VAL A 42 0.65 9.03 8.27
N GLY A 43 1.64 8.24 8.71
CA GLY A 43 1.42 7.13 9.63
C GLY A 43 0.76 7.56 10.94
N LEU A 44 1.28 8.61 11.57
CA LEU A 44 0.74 9.15 12.83
C LEU A 44 -0.71 9.64 12.68
N THR A 45 -1.04 10.29 11.57
CA THR A 45 -2.40 10.75 11.30
C THR A 45 -3.39 9.58 11.23
N ILE A 46 -3.02 8.53 10.49
CA ILE A 46 -3.85 7.33 10.33
C ILE A 46 -4.07 6.64 11.68
N VAL A 47 -2.98 6.45 12.46
CA VAL A 47 -3.06 5.82 13.79
C VAL A 47 -3.92 6.63 14.73
N SER A 48 -3.76 7.96 14.76
CA SER A 48 -4.56 8.85 15.60
C SER A 48 -6.06 8.76 15.26
N GLY A 49 -6.40 8.74 13.96
CA GLY A 49 -7.78 8.56 13.51
C GLY A 49 -8.38 7.22 13.93
N LEU A 50 -7.62 6.13 13.79
CA LEU A 50 -8.02 4.80 14.26
C LEU A 50 -8.25 4.75 15.77
N VAL A 51 -7.32 5.32 16.55
CA VAL A 51 -7.45 5.39 18.01
C VAL A 51 -8.69 6.22 18.40
N GLY A 52 -8.90 7.38 17.78
CA GLY A 52 -10.09 8.20 18.00
C GLY A 52 -11.38 7.45 17.67
N ALA A 53 -11.42 6.76 16.53
CA ALA A 53 -12.57 5.94 16.15
C ALA A 53 -12.86 4.82 17.15
N LEU A 54 -11.83 4.17 17.71
CA LEU A 54 -12.00 3.15 18.75
C LEU A 54 -12.48 3.75 20.07
N LEU A 55 -11.88 4.85 20.50
CA LEU A 55 -12.26 5.53 21.74
C LEU A 55 -13.72 6.01 21.73
N LEU A 56 -14.23 6.45 20.58
CA LEU A 56 -15.61 6.91 20.43
C LEU A 56 -16.57 5.78 20.04
N GLY A 57 -16.13 4.85 19.20
CA GLY A 57 -16.97 3.80 18.64
C GLY A 57 -17.27 2.66 19.62
N VAL A 58 -16.30 2.28 20.48
CA VAL A 58 -16.51 1.20 21.45
C VAL A 58 -17.58 1.56 22.49
N PRO A 59 -17.57 2.76 23.12
CA PRO A 59 -18.66 3.17 23.99
C PRO A 59 -20.01 3.30 23.28
N ALA A 60 -20.02 3.63 21.98
CA ALA A 60 -21.26 3.72 21.20
C ALA A 60 -21.92 2.36 20.92
N LEU A 61 -21.16 1.27 20.99
CA LEU A 61 -21.66 -0.11 20.88
C LEU A 61 -22.22 -0.62 22.21
N ASP A 62 -21.92 0.06 23.32
CA ASP A 62 -22.41 -0.32 24.64
C ASP A 62 -23.85 0.17 24.83
N ALA A 63 -24.80 -0.74 24.66
CA ALA A 63 -26.24 -0.45 24.75
C ALA A 63 -26.70 -0.05 26.17
N ASP A 64 -25.88 -0.33 27.19
CA ASP A 64 -26.15 -0.02 28.58
C ASP A 64 -25.70 1.41 28.97
N SER A 65 -24.72 1.95 28.24
CA SER A 65 -24.16 3.30 28.44
C SER A 65 -25.03 4.38 27.79
N LYS A 66 -26.28 4.52 28.25
CA LYS A 66 -27.19 5.61 27.83
C LYS A 66 -27.06 6.79 28.82
N PRO A 67 -26.43 7.93 28.44
CA PRO A 67 -26.31 9.06 29.34
C PRO A 67 -27.64 9.82 29.35
N GLY A 68 -28.46 9.57 30.38
CA GLY A 68 -29.72 10.29 30.63
C GLY A 68 -30.96 9.60 30.03
N GLY A 69 -32.00 9.43 30.86
CA GLY A 69 -33.11 8.52 30.60
C GLY A 69 -34.17 8.97 29.58
N GLY A 70 -34.86 7.95 29.01
CA GLY A 70 -36.18 7.98 28.38
C GLY A 70 -36.24 8.26 26.86
N PRO A 71 -37.28 7.80 26.12
CA PRO A 71 -38.56 7.26 26.59
C PRO A 71 -38.78 5.77 26.29
N ALA A 72 -39.61 5.17 27.16
CA ALA A 72 -40.34 3.93 26.91
C ALA A 72 -41.16 4.06 25.61
N ALA A 73 -40.75 3.34 24.57
CA ALA A 73 -41.51 3.25 23.32
C ALA A 73 -41.28 1.86 22.70
N ALA A 74 -41.63 0.82 23.46
CA ALA A 74 -41.80 -0.54 22.97
C ALA A 74 -42.73 -1.32 23.90
N GLU A 75 -43.87 -0.75 24.25
CA GLU A 75 -45.01 -1.53 24.73
C GLU A 75 -45.98 -1.66 23.54
N GLY A 76 -45.62 -2.54 22.61
CA GLY A 76 -46.42 -2.89 21.45
C GLY A 76 -47.29 -4.10 21.76
N ARG A 77 -48.57 -3.83 22.00
CA ARG A 77 -49.67 -4.79 22.00
C ARG A 77 -50.35 -4.77 20.64
#